data_AF-A0A2W6CH16-F1
#
_entry.id   AF-A0A2W6CH16-F1
#
_cell.length_a   1.000
_cell.length_b   1.000
_cell.length_c   1.000
_cell.angle_alpha   90.00
_cell.angle_beta   90.00
_cell.angle_gamma   90.00
#
_symmetry.space_group_name_H-M   'P 1'
#
loop_
_entity.id
_entity.type
_entity.pdbx_description
1 polymer ?
#
loop_
_entity_poly.entity_id
_entity_poly.type
_entity_poly.pdbx_seq_one_letter_code
_entity_poly.pdbx_strand_id
1 'polypeptide(L)'
;MSKLPIMAAALGLAAGVAVTRHAHESPSSPWWDERVGSTPLRRSDLPVGGTLAFVAARSLRRRGHRGTAGVVRGLGLGAALGAVGTGLLDPLPSA
;
A
#
# COMPACT_ATOMS: atom_id res chain seq x y z
N MET A 1 18.08 -17.24 3.47
CA MET A 1 16.85 -16.43 3.48
C MET A 1 16.03 -16.77 2.25
N SER A 2 14.74 -17.12 2.38
CA SER A 2 13.87 -17.45 1.24
C SER A 2 13.71 -16.22 0.33
N LYS A 3 13.84 -16.39 -1.00
CA LYS A 3 13.72 -15.31 -2.01
C LYS A 3 12.28 -14.85 -2.24
N LEU A 4 11.30 -15.70 -1.90
CA LEU A 4 9.87 -15.48 -2.07
C LEU A 4 9.32 -14.20 -1.40
N PRO A 5 9.62 -13.89 -0.13
CA PRO A 5 9.13 -12.66 0.51
C PRO A 5 9.69 -11.38 -0.11
N ILE A 6 10.91 -11.42 -0.67
CA ILE A 6 11.53 -10.26 -1.32
C ILE A 6 10.84 -9.97 -2.66
N MET A 7 10.59 -10.99 -3.48
CA MET A 7 9.79 -10.82 -4.70
C MET A 7 8.38 -10.30 -4.39
N ALA A 8 7.74 -10.84 -3.35
CA ALA A 8 6.41 -10.40 -2.95
C ALA A 8 6.41 -8.91 -2.55
N ALA A 9 7.43 -8.46 -1.84
CA ALA A 9 7.59 -7.04 -1.49
C ALA A 9 7.82 -6.16 -2.72
N ALA A 10 8.66 -6.59 -3.67
CA ALA A 10 8.87 -5.83 -4.91
C ALA A 10 7.60 -5.72 -5.75
N LEU A 11 6.83 -6.82 -5.88
CA LEU A 11 5.54 -6.82 -6.56
C LEU A 11 4.52 -5.94 -5.83
N GLY A 12 4.47 -6.04 -4.51
CA GLY A 12 3.65 -5.18 -3.67
C GLY A 12 3.96 -3.70 -3.93
N LEU A 13 5.24 -3.33 -3.97
CA LEU A 13 5.68 -1.97 -4.23
C LEU A 13 5.24 -1.46 -5.60
N ALA A 14 5.48 -2.24 -6.66
CA ALA A 14 5.04 -1.88 -8.00
C ALA A 14 3.51 -1.71 -8.09
N ALA A 15 2.76 -2.62 -7.45
CA ALA A 15 1.29 -2.52 -7.40
C ALA A 15 0.83 -1.29 -6.61
N GLY A 16 1.45 -1.00 -5.47
CA GLY A 16 1.15 0.19 -4.66
C GLY A 16 1.36 1.48 -5.44
N VAL A 17 2.49 1.60 -6.16
CA VAL A 17 2.77 2.76 -7.02
C VAL A 17 1.74 2.89 -8.13
N ALA A 18 1.46 1.79 -8.86
CA ALA A 18 0.54 1.81 -10.00
C ALA A 18 -0.89 2.18 -9.58
N VAL A 19 -1.41 1.57 -8.51
CA VAL A 19 -2.76 1.85 -8.01
C VAL A 19 -2.88 3.27 -7.48
N THR A 20 -1.88 3.75 -6.73
CA THR A 20 -1.90 5.11 -6.15
C THR A 20 -1.83 6.17 -7.25
N ARG A 21 -0.95 5.98 -8.23
CA ARG A 21 -0.86 6.86 -9.40
C ARG A 21 -2.17 6.88 -10.20
N HIS A 22 -2.77 5.72 -10.44
CA HIS A 22 -4.07 5.67 -11.10
C HIS A 22 -5.16 6.40 -10.29
N ALA A 23 -5.12 6.27 -8.96
CA ALA A 23 -6.04 6.98 -8.08
C ALA A 23 -5.83 8.51 -8.06
N HIS A 24 -4.61 8.99 -8.36
CA HIS A 24 -4.35 10.42 -8.58
C HIS A 24 -4.88 10.91 -9.93
N GLU A 25 -4.75 10.10 -10.98
CA GLU A 25 -5.18 10.44 -12.34
C GLU A 25 -6.70 10.31 -12.53
N SER A 26 -7.35 9.39 -11.81
CA SER A 26 -8.77 9.09 -11.93
C SER A 26 -9.36 8.65 -10.58
N PRO A 27 -9.50 9.57 -9.62
CA PRO A 27 -10.08 9.26 -8.33
C PRO A 27 -11.52 8.80 -8.49
N SER A 28 -11.88 7.69 -7.82
CA SER A 28 -13.23 7.12 -7.86
C SER A 28 -14.28 8.01 -7.17
N SER A 29 -13.85 8.94 -6.32
CA SER A 29 -14.68 10.00 -5.74
C SER A 29 -13.82 11.18 -5.29
N PRO A 30 -14.39 12.40 -5.17
CA PRO A 30 -13.66 13.57 -4.67
C PRO A 30 -13.08 13.38 -3.27
N TRP A 31 -13.72 12.55 -2.44
CA TRP A 31 -13.28 12.25 -1.08
C TRP A 31 -11.88 11.61 -1.02
N TRP A 32 -11.51 10.85 -2.05
CA TRP A 32 -10.18 10.21 -2.16
C TRP A 32 -9.09 11.21 -2.55
N ASP A 33 -9.47 12.29 -3.22
CA ASP A 33 -8.56 13.35 -3.66
C ASP A 33 -8.30 14.42 -2.58
N GLU A 34 -9.05 14.39 -1.49
CA GLU A 34 -8.84 15.27 -0.35
C GLU A 34 -7.60 14.93 0.48
N ARG A 35 -7.09 15.95 1.19
CA ARG A 35 -5.97 15.81 2.13
C ARG A 35 -6.30 14.90 3.31
N VAL A 36 -5.28 14.20 3.79
CA VAL A 36 -5.31 13.52 5.09
C VAL A 36 -4.99 14.52 6.20
N GLY A 37 -6.04 15.10 6.81
CA GLY A 37 -5.88 16.05 7.91
C GLY A 37 -5.05 17.27 7.50
N SER A 38 -4.01 17.58 8.26
CA SER A 38 -3.07 18.68 7.98
C SER A 38 -1.87 18.28 7.11
N THR A 39 -1.84 17.05 6.56
CA THR A 39 -0.71 16.58 5.74
C THR A 39 -0.89 16.98 4.26
N PRO A 40 0.21 17.01 3.48
CA PRO A 40 0.15 17.19 2.03
C PRO A 40 -0.26 15.92 1.26
N LEU A 41 -0.53 14.82 1.95
CA LEU A 41 -0.93 13.55 1.34
C LEU A 41 -2.42 13.52 1.03
N ARG A 42 -2.79 12.90 -0.10
CA ARG A 42 -4.18 12.57 -0.45
C ARG A 42 -4.65 11.38 0.35
N ARG A 43 -5.97 11.23 0.56
CA ARG A 43 -6.52 10.00 1.15
C ARG A 43 -6.21 8.77 0.31
N SER A 44 -6.07 8.91 -1.00
CA SER A 44 -5.60 7.86 -1.91
C SER A 44 -4.22 7.30 -1.56
N ASP A 45 -3.36 8.08 -0.90
CA ASP A 45 -2.01 7.66 -0.50
C ASP A 45 -2.01 6.78 0.74
N LEU A 46 -3.15 6.68 1.43
CA LEU A 46 -3.28 5.84 2.61
C LEU A 46 -3.15 4.36 2.22
N PRO A 47 -2.30 3.58 2.92
CA PRO A 47 -2.03 2.20 2.56
C PRO A 47 -3.14 1.24 3.02
N VAL A 48 -4.40 1.53 2.69
CA VAL A 48 -5.57 0.73 3.09
C VAL A 48 -5.39 -0.74 2.68
N GLY A 49 -4.97 -0.97 1.43
CA GLY A 49 -4.65 -2.31 0.92
C GLY A 49 -3.52 -3.00 1.67
N GLY A 50 -2.45 -2.28 2.01
CA GLY A 50 -1.35 -2.79 2.84
C GLY A 50 -1.83 -3.21 4.23
N THR A 51 -2.68 -2.40 4.86
CA THR A 51 -3.26 -2.67 6.18
C THR A 51 -4.12 -3.93 6.18
N LEU A 52 -4.99 -4.10 5.16
CA LEU A 52 -5.77 -5.32 4.95
C LEU A 52 -4.88 -6.54 4.74
N ALA A 53 -3.79 -6.40 3.99
CA ALA A 53 -2.81 -7.48 3.79
C ALA A 53 -2.16 -7.91 5.12
N PHE A 54 -1.86 -6.98 6.05
CA PHE A 54 -1.37 -7.35 7.38
C PHE A 54 -2.41 -8.11 8.21
N VAL A 55 -3.68 -7.73 8.14
CA VAL A 55 -4.78 -8.45 8.80
C VAL A 55 -4.92 -9.87 8.23
N ALA A 56 -4.89 -10.00 6.90
CA ALA A 56 -4.93 -11.29 6.21
C ALA A 56 -3.73 -12.17 6.57
N ALA A 57 -2.52 -11.61 6.57
CA ALA A 57 -1.30 -12.31 6.97
C ALA A 57 -1.38 -12.80 8.42
N ARG A 58 -1.94 -12.01 9.34
CA ARG A 58 -2.16 -12.43 10.73
C ARG A 58 -3.14 -13.58 10.81
N SER A 59 -4.24 -13.56 10.06
CA SER A 59 -5.22 -14.64 9.98
C SER A 59 -4.59 -15.94 9.45
N LEU A 60 -3.85 -15.86 8.34
CA LEU A 60 -3.12 -17.00 7.76
C LEU A 60 -2.10 -17.60 8.72
N ARG A 61 -1.38 -16.75 9.46
CA ARG A 61 -0.43 -17.20 10.49
C ARG A 61 -1.12 -17.95 11.63
N ARG A 62 -2.31 -17.49 12.07
CA ARG A 62 -3.11 -18.19 13.10
C ARG A 62 -3.60 -19.55 12.61
N ARG A 63 -3.88 -19.70 11.32
CA ARG A 63 -4.27 -20.97 10.68
C ARG A 63 -3.08 -21.89 10.34
N GLY A 64 -1.85 -21.53 10.71
CA GLY A 64 -0.66 -22.36 10.49
C GLY A 64 0.05 -22.15 9.14
N HIS A 65 -0.49 -21.32 8.25
CA HIS A 65 0.11 -21.03 6.93
C HIS A 65 1.23 -19.99 7.01
N ARG A 66 2.32 -20.30 7.73
CA ARG A 66 3.42 -19.36 8.00
C ARG A 66 4.13 -18.87 6.73
N GLY A 67 4.30 -19.71 5.72
CA GLY A 67 4.91 -19.34 4.44
C GLY A 67 4.08 -18.31 3.68
N THR A 68 2.79 -18.60 3.47
CA THR A 68 1.84 -17.69 2.80
C THR A 68 1.68 -16.38 3.56
N ALA A 69 1.62 -16.43 4.90
CA ALA A 69 1.58 -15.23 5.73
C ALA A 69 2.81 -14.33 5.52
N GLY A 70 4.00 -14.92 5.31
CA GLY A 70 5.22 -14.18 5.00
C GLY A 70 5.14 -13.46 3.65
N VAL A 71 4.63 -14.14 2.62
CA VAL A 71 4.45 -13.57 1.27
C VAL A 71 3.44 -12.43 1.29
N VAL A 72 2.26 -12.64 1.89
CA VAL A 72 1.21 -11.61 2.00
C VAL A 72 1.70 -10.40 2.79
N ARG A 73 2.49 -10.63 3.85
CA ARG A 73 3.09 -9.55 4.63
C ARG A 73 4.12 -8.75 3.82
N GLY A 74 4.96 -9.43 3.05
CA GLY A 74 5.91 -8.78 2.14
C GLY A 74 5.18 -7.91 1.11
N LEU A 75 4.15 -8.46 0.48
CA LEU A 75 3.32 -7.77 -0.50
C LEU A 75 2.61 -6.55 0.10
N GLY A 76 2.01 -6.70 1.28
CA GLY A 76 1.38 -5.60 2.00
C GLY A 76 2.35 -4.48 2.38
N LEU A 77 3.56 -4.83 2.80
CA LEU A 77 4.60 -3.85 3.15
C LEU A 77 5.12 -3.11 1.90
N GLY A 78 5.37 -3.84 0.82
CA GLY A 78 5.71 -3.25 -0.47
C GLY A 78 4.66 -2.27 -0.94
N ALA A 79 3.39 -2.68 -0.95
CA ALA A 79 2.27 -1.84 -1.39
C ALA A 79 2.12 -0.58 -0.54
N ALA A 80 2.31 -0.70 0.78
CA ALA A 80 2.27 0.44 1.67
C ALA A 80 3.38 1.45 1.37
N LEU A 81 4.62 0.97 1.16
CA LEU A 81 5.74 1.83 0.79
C LEU A 81 5.54 2.47 -0.59
N GLY A 82 5.00 1.72 -1.56
CA GLY A 82 4.68 2.24 -2.88
C GLY A 82 3.68 3.40 -2.83
N ALA A 83 2.57 3.20 -2.11
CA ALA A 83 1.53 4.22 -1.97
C ALA A 83 2.03 5.50 -1.28
N VAL A 84 2.69 5.35 -0.13
CA VAL A 84 3.24 6.48 0.62
C VAL A 84 4.34 7.17 -0.18
N GLY A 85 5.21 6.41 -0.84
CA GLY A 85 6.27 6.95 -1.69
C GLY A 85 5.72 7.76 -2.87
N THR A 86 4.67 7.28 -3.51
CA THR A 86 3.99 8.03 -4.59
C THR A 86 3.38 9.34 -4.07
N GLY A 87 2.67 9.32 -2.94
CA GLY A 87 2.12 10.54 -2.34
C GLY A 87 3.18 11.56 -1.91
N LEU A 88 4.37 11.09 -1.49
CA LEU A 88 5.49 11.97 -1.17
C LEU A 88 6.16 12.58 -2.41
N LEU A 89 6.12 11.88 -3.54
CA LEU A 89 6.68 12.36 -4.81
C LEU A 89 5.72 13.27 -5.58
N ASP A 90 4.40 13.14 -5.33
CA ASP A 90 3.36 13.98 -5.92
C ASP A 90 2.41 14.56 -4.84
N PRO A 91 2.90 15.46 -3.97
CA PRO A 91 2.12 16.02 -2.88
C PRO A 91 1.08 17.04 -3.39
N LEU A 92 -0.03 17.17 -2.67
CA LEU A 92 -0.98 18.26 -2.94
C LEU A 92 -0.36 19.64 -2.64
N PRO A 93 -0.62 20.66 -3.48
CA PRO A 93 -0.04 21.99 -3.34
C PRO A 93 -0.47 22.62 -2.02
N SER A 94 0.50 22.92 -1.14
CA SER A 94 0.28 23.56 0.16
C SER A 94 -0.56 24.83 -0.03
N ALA A 95 -1.68 24.91 0.69
CA ALA A 95 -2.53 26.10 0.73
C ALA A 95 -1.81 27.26 1.41
#